data_AF-A0A0C6P839-F1
#
_entry.id   AF-A0A0C6P839-F1
#
_cell.length_a   1.000
_cell.length_b   1.000
_cell.length_c   1.000
_cell.angle_alpha   90.00
_cell.angle_beta   90.00
_cell.angle_gamma   90.00
#
_symmetry.space_group_name_H-M   'P 1'
#
loop_
_entity.id
_entity.type
_entity.pdbx_description
1 polymer ?
#
loop_
_entity_poly.entity_id
_entity_poly.type
_entity_poly.pdbx_seq_one_letter_code
_entity_poly.pdbx_strand_id
1 'polypeptide(L)' 'MQALPLNIPRYPMLRFVARHGRNLVLAIAIVLLAAGVAMLAQMPSAIPGAIAIGAAVVVFVVGRALVEMVELITDMLLPK' A
#
# COMPACT_ATOMS: atom_id res chain seq x y z
N MET A 1 28.06 32.36 -13.87
CA MET A 1 27.72 30.93 -14.08
C MET A 1 26.22 30.85 -14.24
N GLN A 2 25.73 30.61 -15.46
CA GLN A 2 24.29 30.47 -15.71
C GLN A 2 23.83 29.16 -15.05
N ALA A 3 22.91 29.25 -14.10
CA ALA A 3 22.31 28.08 -13.49
C ALA A 3 21.55 27.30 -14.58
N LEU A 4 22.13 26.19 -15.04
CA LEU A 4 21.43 25.23 -15.89
C LEU A 4 20.14 24.85 -15.16
N PRO A 5 18.96 25.01 -15.79
CA PRO A 5 17.73 24.55 -15.19
C PRO A 5 17.84 23.03 -15.07
N LEU A 6 18.17 22.54 -13.88
CA LEU A 6 18.06 21.13 -13.56
C LEU A 6 16.62 20.75 -13.86
N ASN A 7 16.42 19.96 -14.94
CA ASN A 7 15.18 19.27 -15.20
C ASN A 7 15.03 18.21 -14.11
N ILE A 8 14.74 18.63 -12.88
CA ILE A 8 14.56 17.77 -11.72
C ILE A 8 13.38 16.89 -12.09
N PRO A 9 13.59 15.58 -12.32
CA PRO A 9 12.50 14.69 -12.68
C PRO A 9 11.48 14.73 -11.54
N ARG A 10 10.31 15.32 -11.81
CA ARG A 10 9.20 15.25 -10.86
C ARG A 10 8.69 13.81 -10.96
N TYR A 11 8.87 13.04 -9.89
CA TYR A 11 8.29 11.71 -9.74
C TYR A 11 6.96 11.82 -8.97
N PRO A 12 5.83 12.20 -9.61
CA PRO A 12 4.56 12.41 -8.92
C PRO A 12 4.03 11.13 -8.27
N MET A 13 4.26 9.97 -8.90
CA MET A 13 3.85 8.67 -8.36
C MET A 13 4.61 8.33 -7.07
N LEU A 14 5.92 8.56 -6.99
CA LEU A 14 6.70 8.32 -5.77
C LEU A 14 6.23 9.21 -4.62
N ARG A 15 6.01 10.50 -4.88
CA ARG A 15 5.46 11.43 -3.88
C ARG A 15 4.06 11.04 -3.40
N PHE A 16 3.23 10.51 -4.31
CA PHE A 16 1.89 10.05 -3.95
C PHE A 16 1.95 8.83 -3.03
N VAL A 17 2.76 7.83 -3.37
CA VAL A 17 2.94 6.61 -2.56
C VAL A 17 3.60 6.93 -1.22
N ALA A 18 4.64 7.77 -1.18
CA ALA A 18 5.27 8.20 0.07
C ALA A 18 4.33 9.00 0.99
N ARG A 19 3.30 9.67 0.45
CA ARG A 19 2.35 10.43 1.27
C ARG A 19 1.10 9.63 1.67
N HIS A 20 0.61 8.75 0.80
CA HIS A 20 -0.68 8.08 0.97
C HIS A 20 -0.63 6.56 0.94
N GLY A 21 0.50 5.96 0.56
CA GLY A 21 0.65 4.52 0.36
C GLY A 21 0.27 3.72 1.60
N ARG A 22 0.71 4.17 2.79
CA ARG A 22 0.36 3.51 4.06
C ARG A 22 -1.15 3.49 4.31
N ASN A 23 -1.81 4.63 4.11
CA ASN A 23 -3.25 4.76 4.32
C ASN A 23 -4.05 3.95 3.29
N LEU A 24 -3.58 3.91 2.03
CA LEU A 24 -4.21 3.11 0.97
C LEU A 24 -4.11 1.61 1.25
N VAL A 25 -2.93 1.11 1.59
CA VAL A 25 -2.74 -0.31 1.92
C VAL A 25 -3.61 -0.71 3.12
N LEU A 26 -3.66 0.16 4.13
CA LEU A 26 -4.50 -0.07 5.31
C LEU A 26 -5.99 -0.08 4.96
N ALA A 27 -6.46 0.87 4.13
CA ALA A 27 -7.85 0.89 3.66
C ALA A 27 -8.21 -0.37 2.87
N ILE A 28 -7.34 -0.79 1.94
CA ILE A 28 -7.53 -2.01 1.14
C ILE A 28 -7.60 -3.25 2.04
N ALA A 29 -6.69 -3.36 3.01
CA ALA A 29 -6.66 -4.46 3.96
C ALA A 29 -7.95 -4.52 4.81
N ILE A 30 -8.43 -3.38 5.29
CA ILE A 30 -9.68 -3.30 6.07
C ILE A 30 -10.88 -3.72 5.22
N VAL A 31 -10.97 -3.26 3.97
CA VAL A 31 -12.06 -3.63 3.06
C VAL A 31 -12.06 -5.14 2.79
N LEU A 32 -10.89 -5.73 2.54
CA LEU A 32 -10.73 -7.17 2.37
C LEU A 32 -11.11 -7.95 3.63
N LEU A 33 -10.70 -7.46 4.81
CA LEU A 33 -11.06 -8.08 6.08
C LEU A 33 -12.58 -8.05 6.30
N ALA A 34 -13.21 -6.90 6.06
CA ALA A 34 -14.66 -6.73 6.17
C ALA A 34 -15.41 -7.65 5.20
N ALA A 35 -14.92 -7.79 3.96
CA ALA A 35 -15.47 -8.74 2.99
C ALA A 35 -15.35 -10.19 3.50
N GLY A 36 -14.19 -10.58 4.04
CA GLY A 36 -13.99 -11.92 4.62
C GLY A 36 -14.92 -12.21 5.80
N VAL A 37 -15.12 -11.24 6.69
CA VAL A 37 -16.07 -11.35 7.81
C VAL A 37 -17.52 -11.44 7.31
N ALA A 38 -17.90 -10.62 6.32
CA ALA A 38 -19.23 -10.67 5.73
C ALA A 38 -19.51 -12.02 5.03
N MET A 39 -18.50 -12.65 4.44
CA MET A 39 -18.62 -13.98 3.85
C MET A 39 -18.78 -15.06 4.92
N LEU A 40 -18.03 -14.99 6.04
CA LEU A 40 -18.22 -15.91 7.18
C LEU A 40 -19.62 -15.82 7.77
N ALA A 41 -20.21 -14.61 7.82
CA ALA A 41 -21.53 -14.40 8.41
C ALA A 41 -22.68 -14.91 7.51
N GLN A 42 -22.48 -14.94 6.19
CA GLN A 42 -23.55 -15.27 5.23
C GLN A 42 -23.44 -16.71 4.68
N MET A 43 -22.25 -17.29 4.67
CA MET A 43 -22.02 -18.61 4.09
C MET A 43 -22.01 -19.70 5.17
N PRO A 44 -22.62 -20.87 4.89
CA PRO A 44 -22.57 -22.02 5.80
C PRO A 44 -21.17 -22.64 5.90
N SER A 45 -20.29 -22.35 4.95
CA SER A 45 -18.89 -22.81 4.95
C SER A 45 -17.96 -21.68 5.39
N ALA A 46 -17.13 -21.96 6.41
CA ALA A 46 -16.16 -21.00 6.92
C ALA A 46 -14.89 -20.88 6.04
N ILE A 47 -14.70 -21.80 5.09
CA ILE A 47 -13.49 -21.88 4.24
C ILE A 47 -13.27 -20.60 3.42
N PRO A 48 -14.23 -20.12 2.60
CA PRO A 48 -14.02 -18.93 1.78
C PRO A 48 -13.74 -17.67 2.62
N GLY A 49 -14.40 -17.53 3.77
CA GLY A 49 -14.19 -16.40 4.67
C GLY A 49 -12.81 -16.45 5.35
N ALA A 50 -12.35 -17.63 5.77
CA ALA A 50 -11.00 -17.81 6.31
C ALA A 50 -9.91 -17.49 5.28
N ILE A 51 -10.09 -17.90 4.02
CA ILE A 51 -9.17 -17.56 2.91
C ILE A 51 -9.13 -16.05 2.69
N ALA A 52 -10.29 -15.39 2.66
CA ALA A 52 -10.36 -13.94 2.46
C ALA A 52 -9.68 -13.16 3.60
N ILE A 53 -9.84 -13.58 4.85
CA ILE A 53 -9.14 -13.00 6.00
C ILE A 53 -7.64 -13.23 5.88
N GLY A 54 -7.20 -14.44 5.55
CA GLY A 54 -5.78 -14.74 5.32
C GLY A 54 -5.18 -13.88 4.21
N ALA A 55 -5.90 -13.72 3.09
CA ALA A 55 -5.50 -12.87 1.99
C ALA A 55 -5.40 -11.39 2.41
N ALA A 56 -6.33 -10.90 3.25
CA ALA A 56 -6.29 -9.53 3.78
C ALA A 56 -4.98 -9.27 4.56
N VAL A 57 -4.57 -10.22 5.39
CA VAL A 57 -3.31 -10.13 6.16
C VAL A 57 -2.11 -10.12 5.22
N VAL A 58 -2.06 -11.02 4.24
CA VAL A 58 -0.96 -11.09 3.27
C VAL A 58 -0.85 -9.79 2.48
N VAL A 59 -1.97 -9.28 1.95
CA VAL A 59 -2.01 -8.01 1.20
C VAL A 59 -1.54 -6.85 2.06
N PHE A 60 -1.94 -6.81 3.34
CA PHE A 60 -1.49 -5.78 4.26
C PHE A 60 0.02 -5.82 4.48
N VAL A 61 0.59 -7.00 4.79
CA VAL A 61 2.02 -7.15 5.06
C VAL A 61 2.85 -6.83 3.83
N VAL A 62 2.50 -7.40 2.68
CA VAL A 62 3.22 -7.18 1.41
C VAL A 62 3.07 -5.72 0.97
N GLY A 63 1.86 -5.17 0.99
CA GLY A 63 1.62 -3.78 0.62
C GLY A 63 2.39 -2.81 1.52
N ARG A 64 2.43 -3.08 2.83
CA ARG A 64 3.19 -2.27 3.78
C ARG A 64 4.69 -2.32 3.48
N ALA A 65 5.25 -3.50 3.25
CA ALA A 65 6.66 -3.66 2.90
C ALA A 65 7.01 -2.90 1.60
N LEU A 66 6.13 -2.94 0.60
CA LEU A 66 6.32 -2.20 -0.65
C LEU A 66 6.29 -0.68 -0.43
N VAL A 67 5.38 -0.18 0.39
CA VAL A 67 5.32 1.25 0.73
C VAL A 67 6.59 1.69 1.46
N GLU A 68 7.04 0.91 2.45
CA GLU A 68 8.29 1.19 3.18
C GLU A 68 9.51 1.18 2.25
N MET A 69 9.57 0.25 1.28
CA MET A 69 10.61 0.25 0.25
C MET A 69 10.56 1.53 -0.62
N VAL A 70 9.37 1.97 -1.02
CA VAL A 70 9.21 3.19 -1.81
C VAL A 70 9.60 4.44 -1.01
N GLU A 71 9.26 4.50 0.28
CA GLU A 71 9.69 5.58 1.18
C GLU A 71 11.22 5.62 1.28
N LEU A 72 11.89 4.48 1.48
CA LEU A 72 13.36 4.39 1.52
C LEU A 72 14.00 4.83 0.20
N ILE A 73 13.48 4.39 -0.95
CA ILE A 73 13.96 4.81 -2.26
C ILE A 73 13.77 6.32 -2.44
N THR A 74 12.64 6.86 -1.99
CA THR A 74 12.35 8.30 -2.08
C THR A 74 13.31 9.09 -1.21
N ASP A 75 13.61 8.64 0.01
CA ASP A 75 14.59 9.28 0.91
C ASP A 75 16.01 9.23 0.35
N MET A 76 16.40 8.14 -0.32
CA MET A 76 17.72 8.01 -0.96
C MET A 76 17.85 8.84 -2.24
N LEU A 77 16.78 8.98 -3.04
CA LEU A 77 16.80 9.67 -4.33
C LEU A 77 16.43 11.16 -4.27
N LEU A 78 15.65 11.57 -3.27
CA LEU A 78 15.19 12.94 -3.07
C LEU A 78 15.57 13.43 -1.65
N PRO A 79 16.87 13.54 -1.34
CA PRO A 79 17.30 14.10 -0.07
C PRO A 79 16.83 15.55 0.04
N LYS A 80 16.37 15.93 1.23
CA LYS A 80 15.91 17.30 1.55
C LYS A 80 17.06 18.30 1.52
#